data_AF-A0A3B9N4G0-F1
#
_entry.id   AF-A0A3B9N4G0-F1
#
_cell.length_a   1.000
_cell.length_b   1.000
_cell.length_c   1.000
_cell.angle_alpha   90.00
_cell.angle_beta   90.00
_cell.angle_gamma   90.00
#
_symmetry.space_group_name_H-M   'P 1'
#
loop_
_entity.id
_entity.type
_entity.pdbx_description
1 polymer ?
#
loop_
_entity_poly.entity_id
_entity_poly.type
_entity_poly.pdbx_seq_one_letter_code
_entity_poly.pdbx_strand_id
1 'polypeptide(L)'
;MNNFGEFRSNSDKNYSLICFNYIHQNPINSNLVDDLKDWDFSSYKDYVGLRNGTLVSKKLAIEILNLDLSIVTSSSRLEIREEDIKLIL
;
A
#
# COMPACT_ATOMS: atom_id res chain seq x y z
N MET A 1 29.71 5.61 -9.35
CA MET A 1 28.38 6.08 -9.80
C MET A 1 27.73 4.89 -10.49
N ASN A 2 26.69 4.22 -9.99
CA ASN A 2 25.61 4.62 -9.10
C ASN A 2 25.43 3.57 -8.01
N ASN A 3 25.51 4.02 -6.75
CA ASN A 3 25.16 3.21 -5.60
C ASN A 3 23.65 3.36 -5.41
N PHE A 4 22.86 2.67 -6.26
CA PHE A 4 21.46 2.43 -5.93
C PHE A 4 21.50 1.54 -4.70
N GLY A 5 21.33 2.18 -3.54
CA GLY A 5 21.56 1.58 -2.23
C GLY A 5 20.99 0.18 -2.19
N GLU A 6 21.84 -0.78 -1.83
CA GLU A 6 21.47 -2.16 -1.59
C GLU A 6 20.13 -2.18 -0.84
N PHE A 7 19.07 -2.57 -1.55
CA PHE A 7 17.76 -2.78 -0.95
C PHE A 7 17.94 -4.00 -0.06
N ARG A 8 18.25 -3.76 1.21
CA ARG A 8 18.56 -4.81 2.18
C ARG A 8 17.39 -5.77 2.18
N SER A 9 17.66 -6.99 1.72
CA SER A 9 16.90 -8.20 2.03
C SER A 9 16.96 -8.39 3.54
N ASN A 10 16.14 -7.66 4.29
CA ASN A 10 15.87 -8.00 5.67
C ASN A 10 14.63 -8.89 5.69
N SER A 11 14.80 -10.06 6.28
CA SER A 11 13.77 -11.01 6.69
C SER A 11 12.79 -10.45 7.75
N ASP A 12 12.59 -9.14 7.78
CA ASP A 12 11.73 -8.43 8.72
C ASP A 12 10.60 -7.79 7.92
N LYS A 13 9.37 -8.15 8.27
CA LYS A 13 8.07 -7.68 7.76
C LYS A 13 8.15 -6.54 6.73
N ASN A 14 7.63 -6.79 5.53
CA ASN A 14 7.76 -5.94 4.34
C ASN A 14 7.27 -4.49 4.58
N TYR A 15 8.14 -3.61 5.07
CA TYR A 15 7.86 -2.22 5.47
C TYR A 15 7.05 -1.47 4.40
N SER A 16 7.46 -1.61 3.14
CA SER A 16 6.78 -1.02 1.98
C SER A 16 5.32 -1.46 1.88
N LEU A 17 5.03 -2.75 2.14
CA LEU A 17 3.66 -3.28 2.14
C LEU A 17 2.87 -2.79 3.35
N ILE A 18 3.50 -2.66 4.52
CA ILE A 18 2.87 -2.10 5.72
C ILE A 18 2.45 -0.65 5.45
N CYS A 19 3.38 0.19 4.98
CA CYS A 19 3.10 1.58 4.60
C CYS A 19 2.01 1.67 3.53
N PHE A 20 2.08 0.83 2.50
CA PHE A 20 1.10 0.79 1.43
C PHE A 20 -0.31 0.53 1.97
N ASN A 21 -0.49 -0.53 2.76
CA ASN A 21 -1.78 -0.87 3.36
C ASN A 21 -2.25 0.22 4.33
N TYR A 22 -1.35 0.77 5.15
CA TYR A 22 -1.69 1.81 6.13
C TYR A 22 -2.24 3.06 5.44
N ILE A 23 -1.56 3.55 4.40
CA ILE A 23 -2.01 4.72 3.63
C ILE A 23 -3.40 4.48 3.04
N HIS A 24 -3.66 3.28 2.50
CA HIS A 24 -4.97 2.97 1.95
C HIS A 24 -6.04 2.84 3.03
N GLN A 25 -5.73 2.32 4.22
CA GLN A 25 -6.67 2.15 5.33
C GLN A 25 -6.98 3.44 6.11
N ASN A 26 -6.19 4.51 5.94
CA ASN A 26 -6.42 5.79 6.62
C ASN A 26 -7.86 6.32 6.57
N PRO A 27 -8.59 6.28 5.44
CA PRO A 27 -9.98 6.73 5.37
C PRO A 27 -10.93 5.90 6.23
N ILE A 28 -10.71 4.58 6.32
CA ILE A 28 -11.50 3.69 7.21
C ILE A 28 -11.13 3.96 8.67
N ASN A 29 -9.83 4.00 8.99
CA ASN A 29 -9.34 4.21 10.36
C ASN A 29 -9.74 5.57 10.93
N SER A 30 -10.00 6.55 10.05
CA SER A 30 -10.50 7.89 10.42
C SER A 30 -12.02 8.00 10.37
N ASN A 31 -12.74 6.90 10.16
CA ASN A 31 -14.20 6.82 10.03
C ASN A 31 -14.78 7.75 8.93
N LEU A 32 -14.06 7.92 7.83
CA LEU A 32 -14.52 8.72 6.68
C LEU A 32 -15.35 7.89 5.70
N VAL A 33 -15.07 6.59 5.60
CA VAL A 33 -15.76 5.62 4.74
C VAL A 33 -15.78 4.23 5.40
N ASP A 34 -16.75 3.41 5.04
CA ASP A 34 -16.84 2.01 5.50
C ASP A 34 -16.08 1.03 4.57
N ASP A 35 -15.81 1.43 3.32
CA ASP A 35 -15.09 0.63 2.33
C ASP A 35 -14.03 1.49 1.61
N LEU A 36 -12.85 0.91 1.39
CA LEU A 36 -11.72 1.55 0.70
C LEU A 36 -12.09 2.08 -0.69
N LYS A 37 -13.02 1.40 -1.38
CA LYS A 37 -13.46 1.80 -2.73
C LYS A 37 -14.26 3.12 -2.72
N ASP A 38 -14.85 3.48 -1.58
CA ASP A 38 -15.71 4.64 -1.44
C ASP A 38 -14.91 5.94 -1.24
N TRP A 39 -13.60 5.83 -0.98
CA TRP A 39 -12.71 6.99 -0.90
C TRP A 39 -12.14 7.40 -2.27
N ASP A 40 -12.68 8.47 -2.86
CA ASP A 40 -12.29 8.97 -4.19
C ASP A 40 -10.83 9.44 -4.29
N PHE A 41 -10.29 9.96 -3.19
CA PHE A 41 -8.96 10.59 -3.12
C PHE A 41 -7.84 9.58 -2.80
N SER A 42 -8.07 8.28 -3.00
CA SER A 42 -7.07 7.22 -2.85
C SER A 42 -6.73 6.58 -4.19
N SER A 43 -5.49 6.09 -4.30
CA SER A 43 -5.01 5.27 -5.42
C SER A 43 -5.50 3.81 -5.37
N TYR A 44 -6.19 3.42 -4.28
CA TYR A 44 -6.73 2.07 -4.10
C TYR A 44 -7.52 1.59 -5.32
N LYS A 45 -8.45 2.41 -5.81
CA LYS A 45 -9.28 2.08 -6.97
C LYS A 45 -8.49 1.83 -8.24
N ASP A 46 -7.34 2.47 -8.41
CA ASP A 46 -6.47 2.23 -9.57
C ASP A 46 -5.79 0.86 -9.48
N TYR A 47 -5.35 0.46 -8.27
CA TYR A 47 -4.73 -0.84 -8.03
C TYR A 47 -5.71 -2.01 -8.16
N VAL A 48 -6.96 -1.83 -7.71
CA VAL A 48 -7.98 -2.90 -7.76
C VAL A 48 -8.80 -2.91 -9.07
N GLY A 49 -8.47 -2.04 -10.02
CA GLY A 49 -9.12 -1.99 -11.34
C GLY A 49 -10.52 -1.37 -11.36
N LEU A 50 -10.97 -0.75 -10.27
CA LEU A 50 -12.24 -0.03 -10.20
C LEU A 50 -12.18 1.35 -10.85
N ARG A 51 -10.97 1.86 -11.09
CA ARG A 51 -10.72 3.13 -11.80
C ARG A 51 -9.57 2.94 -12.78
N ASN A 52 -9.75 3.45 -14.01
CA ASN A 52 -8.66 3.60 -14.98
C ASN A 52 -8.09 5.02 -14.90
N GLY A 53 -7.56 5.39 -13.72
CA GLY A 53 -7.09 6.74 -13.43
C GLY A 53 -5.59 6.89 -13.63
N THR A 54 -5.13 8.13 -13.54
CA THR A 54 -3.71 8.52 -13.67
C THR A 54 -3.09 8.98 -12.35
N LEU A 55 -3.78 8.74 -11.22
CA LEU A 55 -3.35 9.21 -9.90
C LEU A 55 -1.99 8.62 -9.48
N VAL A 56 -1.67 7.41 -9.93
CA VAL A 56 -0.41 6.73 -9.62
C VAL A 56 0.16 6.05 -10.86
N SER A 57 1.50 6.04 -10.96
CA SER A 57 2.20 5.16 -11.89
C SER A 57 2.23 3.74 -11.33
N LYS A 58 1.22 2.93 -11.66
CA LYS A 58 1.08 1.55 -11.15
C LYS A 58 2.32 0.71 -11.40
N LYS A 59 2.86 0.78 -12.62
CA LYS A 59 4.07 0.04 -13.01
C LYS A 59 5.25 0.38 -12.09
N LEU A 60 5.53 1.67 -11.92
CA LEU A 60 6.65 2.11 -11.10
C LEU A 60 6.46 1.74 -9.62
N ALA A 61 5.24 1.87 -9.10
CA ALA A 61 4.94 1.49 -7.73
C ALA A 61 5.14 -0.02 -7.49
N ILE A 62 4.68 -0.87 -8.42
CA ILE A 62 4.86 -2.33 -8.34
C ILE A 62 6.36 -2.68 -8.35
N GLU A 63 7.14 -2.06 -9.24
CA GLU A 63 8.58 -2.29 -9.35
C GLU A 63 9.34 -1.86 -8.09
N ILE A 64 9.07 -0.66 -7.56
CA ILE A 64 9.80 -0.11 -6.40
C ILE A 64 9.41 -0.82 -5.10
N LEU A 65 8.11 -1.10 -4.92
CA LEU A 65 7.59 -1.66 -3.68
C LEU A 65 7.59 -3.20 -3.68
N ASN A 66 7.99 -3.82 -4.80
CA ASN A 66 7.93 -5.26 -5.02
C ASN A 66 6.53 -5.83 -4.67
N LEU A 67 5.47 -5.15 -5.14
CA LEU A 67 4.10 -5.51 -4.80
C LEU A 67 3.63 -6.68 -5.65
N ASP A 68 3.08 -7.68 -4.97
CA ASP A 68 2.22 -8.67 -5.61
C ASP A 68 0.78 -8.11 -5.65
N LEU A 69 0.33 -7.73 -6.85
CA LEU A 69 -1.02 -7.22 -7.05
C LEU A 69 -2.12 -8.23 -6.67
N SER A 70 -1.83 -9.53 -6.71
CA SER A 70 -2.79 -10.54 -6.25
C SER A 70 -3.03 -10.46 -4.73
N ILE A 71 -2.05 -9.94 -3.99
CA ILE A 71 -2.10 -9.75 -2.55
C ILE A 71 -2.72 -8.40 -2.20
N VAL A 72 -2.48 -7.34 -2.99
CA VAL A 72 -2.97 -5.98 -2.71
C VAL A 72 -4.46 -5.92 -2.40
N THR A 73 -5.32 -6.60 -3.16
CA THR A 73 -6.77 -6.63 -2.91
C THR A 73 -7.15 -7.30 -1.60
N SER A 74 -6.40 -8.34 -1.22
CA SER A 74 -6.71 -9.18 -0.07
C SER A 74 -6.09 -8.61 1.21
N SER A 75 -4.83 -8.13 1.15
CA SER A 75 -4.09 -7.58 2.28
C SER A 75 -4.53 -6.18 2.68
N SER A 76 -4.99 -5.36 1.73
CA SER A 76 -5.51 -4.03 2.03
C SER A 76 -6.73 -4.05 2.96
N ARG A 77 -7.41 -5.20 3.05
CA ARG A 77 -8.56 -5.44 3.93
C ARG A 77 -8.21 -6.12 5.25
N LEU A 78 -6.96 -6.55 5.42
CA LEU A 78 -6.50 -7.16 6.66
C LEU A 78 -6.11 -6.06 7.64
N GLU A 79 -6.50 -6.24 8.90
CA GLU A 79 -6.08 -5.37 9.99
C GLU A 79 -4.55 -5.39 10.11
N ILE A 80 -3.95 -4.21 10.12
CA ILE A 80 -2.52 -4.06 10.37
C ILE A 80 -2.31 -4.12 11.87
N ARG A 81 -1.47 -5.04 12.33
CA ARG A 81 -1.19 -5.19 13.77
C ARG A 81 -0.55 -3.93 14.33
N GLU A 82 -0.87 -3.58 15.57
CA GLU A 82 -0.33 -2.38 16.22
C GLU A 82 1.19 -2.35 16.26
N GLU A 83 1.86 -3.50 16.44
CA GLU A 83 3.32 -3.54 16.42
C GLU A 83 3.91 -3.21 15.06
N ASP A 84 3.16 -3.43 13.97
CA ASP A 84 3.58 -3.13 12.60
C ASP A 84 3.36 -1.64 12.29
N ILE A 85 2.31 -1.04 12.84
CA ILE A 85 2.08 0.41 12.75
C ILE A 85 3.21 1.19 13.42
N LYS A 86 3.74 0.71 14.56
CA LYS A 86 4.90 1.31 15.24
C LYS A 86 6.19 1.29 14.43
N LEU A 87 6.26 0.51 13.35
CA LEU A 87 7.42 0.52 12.45
C LEU A 87 7.37 1.68 11.46
N ILE A 88 6.20 2.29 11.23
CA ILE A 88 5.98 3.29 10.19
C ILE A 88 5.59 4.67 10.76
N LEU A 89 5.43 4.80 12.08
CA LEU A 89 5.13 6.03 12.84
C LEU A 89 6.22 6.30 13.87
#